data_AF-A0A7Z1AYM0-F1
#
_entry.id   AF-A0A7Z1AYM0-F1
#
_cell.length_a   1.000
_cell.length_b   1.000
_cell.length_c   1.000
_cell.angle_alpha   90.00
_cell.angle_beta   90.00
_cell.angle_gamma   90.00
#
_symmetry.space_group_name_H-M   'P 1'
#
loop_
_entity.id
_entity.type
_entity.pdbx_description
1 polymer ?
#
loop_
_entity_poly.entity_id
_entity_poly.type
_entity_poly.pdbx_seq_one_letter_code
_entity_poly.pdbx_strand_id
1 'polypeptide(L)'
;MKRWFGVPRWLVGAVVLGVAGCVLVFGVASPPEPVSALAREVVDGLRTTSVYEQPGGPGLIDAQRSRELIGDRAIVVVLLAEPLLDDPTYVTDPRAEHCAEIADLVATSVVILYAFDDRGEYDAEYCVGPEFANDANPVDPQDYVSGVVGGVHLGTHFRVTETDRFAEVEEYVYTFDHYTMRDSPNGVPRRGIVVPPPPTPDAPQAWQVVLALGGIVAGTIALFVLVRATGGLVARRGSRTAAAHTRAERINARLNRLADTVLHPEPPNNARAARRQADLAARYVALLATVESGAPAEAERALTELEEAAR
;
A
#
# COMPACT_ATOMS: atom_id res chain seq x y z
N MET A 1 23.57 -24.57 -10.20
CA MET A 1 22.92 -23.57 -9.31
C MET A 1 22.79 -24.16 -7.91
N LYS A 2 23.50 -23.61 -6.91
CA LYS A 2 23.46 -24.11 -5.53
C LYS A 2 22.04 -23.87 -4.94
N ARG A 3 21.40 -24.93 -4.47
CA ARG A 3 20.09 -24.92 -3.81
C ARG A 3 20.29 -24.91 -2.29
N TRP A 4 19.41 -24.21 -1.58
CA TRP A 4 19.29 -24.32 -0.12
C TRP A 4 17.93 -24.95 0.16
N PHE A 5 17.89 -26.06 0.90
CA PHE A 5 16.65 -26.81 1.18
C PHE A 5 15.81 -27.12 -0.07
N GLY A 6 16.46 -27.45 -1.19
CA GLY A 6 15.77 -27.74 -2.46
C GLY A 6 15.27 -26.51 -3.24
N VAL A 7 15.32 -25.30 -2.66
CA VAL A 7 14.87 -24.04 -3.27
C VAL A 7 16.05 -23.28 -3.90
N PRO A 8 15.88 -22.64 -5.07
CA PRO A 8 16.91 -21.77 -5.65
C PRO A 8 17.26 -20.59 -4.73
N ARG A 9 18.56 -20.32 -4.54
CA ARG A 9 19.02 -19.22 -3.66
C ARG A 9 18.49 -17.83 -4.02
N TRP A 10 18.24 -17.58 -5.30
CA TRP A 10 17.69 -16.30 -5.76
C TRP A 10 16.26 -16.07 -5.25
N LEU A 11 15.48 -17.14 -5.05
CA LEU A 11 14.12 -17.06 -4.51
C LEU A 11 14.14 -16.68 -3.03
N VAL A 12 15.05 -17.30 -2.26
CA VAL A 12 15.26 -16.96 -0.85
C VAL A 12 15.73 -15.50 -0.73
N GLY A 13 16.68 -15.08 -1.58
CA GLY A 13 17.14 -13.70 -1.63
C GLY A 13 16.01 -12.71 -1.93
N ALA A 14 15.16 -13.01 -2.92
CA ALA A 14 14.03 -12.16 -3.28
C ALA A 14 12.98 -12.05 -2.16
N VAL A 15 12.69 -13.14 -1.45
CA VAL A 15 11.77 -13.11 -0.30
C VAL A 15 12.35 -12.27 0.84
N VAL A 16 13.62 -12.48 1.18
CA VAL A 16 14.29 -11.71 2.24
C VAL A 16 14.34 -10.22 1.90
N LEU A 17 14.69 -9.88 0.65
CA LEU A 17 14.68 -8.48 0.17
C LEU A 17 13.27 -7.88 0.16
N GLY A 18 12.25 -8.64 -0.22
CA GLY A 18 10.86 -8.18 -0.20
C GLY A 18 10.36 -7.92 1.21
N VAL A 19 10.63 -8.84 2.14
CA VAL A 19 10.28 -8.65 3.56
C VAL A 19 11.06 -7.49 4.17
N ALA A 20 12.37 -7.42 3.95
CA ALA A 20 13.19 -6.31 4.44
C ALA A 20 12.76 -4.97 3.85
N GLY A 21 12.41 -4.92 2.56
CA GLY A 21 11.86 -3.74 1.89
C GLY A 21 10.53 -3.31 2.49
N CYS A 22 9.59 -4.24 2.73
CA CYS A 22 8.34 -3.92 3.41
C CYS A 22 8.55 -3.40 4.83
N VAL A 23 9.45 -4.03 5.60
CA VAL A 23 9.75 -3.57 6.97
C VAL A 23 10.44 -2.20 6.96
N LEU A 24 11.33 -1.93 6.01
CA LEU A 24 11.98 -0.62 5.89
C LEU A 24 11.00 0.48 5.45
N VAL A 25 10.11 0.19 4.50
CA VAL A 25 9.18 1.18 3.95
C VAL A 25 7.99 1.43 4.89
N PHE A 26 7.43 0.37 5.48
CA PHE A 26 6.20 0.47 6.28
C PHE A 26 6.43 0.34 7.78
N GLY A 27 7.58 -0.19 8.22
CA GLY A 27 7.92 -0.30 9.65
C GLY A 27 8.67 0.91 10.20
N VAL A 28 9.18 1.81 9.34
CA VAL A 28 9.94 3.02 9.73
C VAL A 28 9.16 4.31 9.46
N ALA A 29 8.02 4.25 8.76
CA ALA A 29 7.10 5.37 8.74
C ALA A 29 6.57 5.51 10.17
N SER A 30 7.09 6.48 10.93
CA SER A 30 6.48 6.90 12.18
C SER A 30 4.99 7.07 11.90
N PRO A 31 4.10 6.37 12.63
CA PRO A 31 2.68 6.64 12.47
C PRO A 31 2.49 8.15 12.65
N PRO A 32 1.60 8.80 11.86
CA PRO A 32 1.22 10.17 12.16
C PRO A 32 0.85 10.22 13.64
N GLU A 33 1.33 11.25 14.35
CA GLU A 33 1.04 11.37 15.77
C GLU A 33 -0.47 11.25 15.96
N PRO A 34 -0.91 10.40 16.90
CA PRO A 34 -2.32 10.11 17.02
C PRO A 34 -3.03 11.38 17.43
N VAL A 35 -3.85 11.92 16.53
CA VAL A 35 -4.68 13.09 16.83
C VAL A 35 -5.51 12.81 18.07
N SER A 36 -5.44 13.70 19.06
CA SER A 36 -6.15 13.60 20.32
C SER A 36 -7.66 13.45 20.08
N ALA A 37 -8.33 12.75 21.00
CA ALA A 37 -9.78 12.59 20.91
C ALA A 37 -10.49 13.96 21.01
N LEU A 38 -9.93 14.87 21.79
CA LEU A 38 -10.43 16.23 21.96
C LEU A 38 -10.32 17.04 20.66
N ALA A 39 -9.15 17.06 20.02
CA ALA A 39 -8.98 17.76 18.76
C ALA A 39 -9.94 17.22 17.68
N ARG A 40 -10.14 15.90 17.61
CA ARG A 40 -11.14 15.29 16.72
C ARG A 40 -12.56 15.78 16.99
N GLU A 41 -12.98 15.78 18.25
CA GLU A 41 -14.31 16.25 18.65
C GLU A 41 -14.51 17.73 18.30
N VAL A 42 -13.55 18.58 18.66
CA VAL A 42 -13.56 20.02 18.37
C VAL A 42 -13.68 20.25 16.87
N VAL A 43 -12.81 19.60 16.08
CA VAL A 43 -12.77 19.74 14.62
C VAL A 43 -14.08 19.30 13.99
N ASP A 44 -14.68 18.21 14.46
CA ASP A 44 -15.99 17.77 13.98
C ASP A 44 -17.09 18.80 14.23
N GLY A 45 -17.07 19.49 15.38
CA GLY A 45 -18.01 20.59 15.66
C GLY A 45 -17.74 21.87 14.87
N LEU A 46 -16.48 22.15 14.52
CA LEU A 46 -16.08 23.29 13.71
C LEU A 46 -16.39 23.12 12.21
N ARG A 47 -16.82 21.94 11.77
CA ARG A 47 -17.19 21.68 10.36
C ARG A 47 -18.34 22.56 9.87
N THR A 48 -19.28 22.87 10.76
CA THR A 48 -20.51 23.59 10.41
C THR A 48 -20.60 24.97 11.06
N THR A 49 -19.72 25.28 12.02
CA THR A 49 -19.78 26.52 12.81
C THR A 49 -18.39 27.09 13.06
N SER A 50 -18.30 28.40 13.31
CA SER A 50 -17.04 29.06 13.70
C SER A 50 -16.71 28.92 15.18
N VAL A 51 -17.61 28.36 15.98
CA VAL A 51 -17.44 28.26 17.44
C VAL A 51 -17.88 26.89 17.92
N TYR A 52 -16.90 26.12 18.39
CA TYR A 52 -17.15 24.92 19.15
C TYR A 52 -17.23 25.28 20.63
N GLU A 53 -18.27 24.79 21.30
CA GLU A 53 -18.46 24.95 22.74
C GLU A 53 -18.63 23.56 23.36
N GLN A 54 -17.69 23.20 24.23
CA GLN A 54 -17.77 21.95 24.98
C GLN A 54 -18.95 22.02 25.96
N PRO A 55 -19.79 20.96 26.04
CA PRO A 55 -20.88 20.93 26.99
C PRO A 55 -20.40 21.16 28.44
N GLY A 56 -21.06 22.07 29.16
CA GLY A 56 -20.69 22.41 30.53
C GLY A 56 -19.62 23.51 30.65
N GLY A 57 -19.30 24.22 29.56
CA GLY A 57 -18.41 25.36 29.57
C GLY A 57 -18.83 26.47 30.58
N PRO A 58 -17.89 27.36 30.95
CA PRO A 58 -18.11 28.32 32.04
C PRO A 58 -19.09 29.45 31.69
N GLY A 59 -19.55 29.54 30.44
CA GLY A 59 -20.51 30.56 30.00
C GLY A 59 -19.94 31.99 29.97
N LEU A 60 -18.61 32.13 30.06
CA LEU A 60 -17.91 33.43 30.02
C LEU A 60 -17.90 34.06 28.63
N ILE A 61 -18.14 33.27 27.58
CA ILE A 61 -18.18 33.70 26.19
C ILE A 61 -19.50 33.24 25.60
N ASP A 62 -20.27 34.17 25.05
CA ASP A 62 -21.49 33.84 24.33
C ASP A 62 -21.13 33.22 22.97
N ALA A 63 -21.25 31.89 22.88
CA ALA A 63 -20.90 31.14 21.68
C ALA A 63 -21.78 31.54 20.48
N GLN A 64 -23.07 31.83 20.70
CA GLN A 64 -23.98 32.19 19.61
C GLN A 64 -23.64 33.57 19.05
N ARG A 65 -23.45 34.56 19.92
CA ARG A 65 -23.03 35.90 19.52
C ARG A 65 -21.66 35.89 18.85
N SER A 66 -20.75 35.01 19.30
CA SER A 66 -19.44 34.80 18.68
C SER A 66 -19.55 34.23 17.27
N ARG A 67 -20.45 33.25 17.03
CA ARG A 67 -20.71 32.72 15.68
C ARG A 67 -21.20 33.80 14.73
N GLU A 68 -22.14 34.63 15.19
CA GLU A 68 -22.71 35.74 14.40
C GLU A 68 -21.67 36.82 14.08
N LEU A 69 -20.84 37.18 15.06
CA LEU A 69 -19.76 38.14 14.89
C LEU A 69 -18.71 37.66 13.89
N ILE A 70 -18.25 36.41 14.04
CA ILE A 70 -17.19 35.82 13.22
C ILE A 70 -17.68 35.57 11.79
N GLY A 71 -18.87 34.99 11.64
CA GLY A 71 -19.42 34.61 10.35
C GLY A 71 -18.52 33.63 9.59
N ASP A 72 -18.22 33.96 8.33
CA ASP A 72 -17.41 33.12 7.41
C ASP A 72 -15.91 33.40 7.45
N ARG A 73 -15.44 34.28 8.35
CA ARG A 73 -14.01 34.63 8.47
C ARG A 73 -13.19 33.38 8.81
N ALA A 74 -11.91 33.40 8.42
CA ALA A 74 -10.93 32.37 8.77
C ALA A 74 -10.51 32.43 10.26
N ILE A 75 -11.49 32.47 11.15
CA ILE A 75 -11.35 32.48 12.61
C ILE A 75 -12.22 31.34 13.14
N VAL A 76 -11.68 30.54 14.04
CA VAL A 76 -12.44 29.58 14.82
C VAL A 76 -12.18 29.79 16.30
N VAL A 77 -13.24 29.65 17.10
CA VAL A 77 -13.16 29.75 18.56
C VAL A 77 -13.50 28.39 19.16
N VAL A 78 -12.70 27.97 20.12
CA VAL A 78 -12.88 26.70 20.83
C VAL A 78 -13.03 27.03 22.30
N LEU A 79 -14.19 26.72 22.87
CA LEU A 79 -14.49 26.93 24.28
C LEU A 79 -14.49 25.59 24.99
N LEU A 80 -13.44 25.31 25.75
CA LEU A 80 -13.35 24.09 26.55
C LEU A 80 -13.93 24.33 27.94
N ALA A 81 -14.51 23.28 28.53
CA ALA A 81 -15.11 23.28 29.85
C ALA A 81 -14.14 22.76 30.92
N GLU A 82 -13.31 21.80 30.54
CA GLU A 82 -12.38 21.13 31.45
C GLU A 82 -10.98 21.75 31.37
N PRO A 83 -10.22 21.76 32.48
CA PRO A 83 -8.81 22.12 32.45
C PRO A 83 -8.03 21.14 31.59
N LEU A 84 -7.14 21.68 30.77
CA LEU A 84 -6.18 20.84 30.05
C LEU A 84 -5.13 20.40 31.07
N LEU A 85 -5.14 19.12 31.40
CA LEU A 85 -4.22 18.56 32.39
C LEU A 85 -2.80 18.54 31.82
N ASP A 86 -1.85 19.10 32.58
CA ASP A 86 -0.43 18.93 32.31
C ASP A 86 -0.06 17.45 32.31
N ASP A 87 0.56 16.97 31.23
CA ASP A 87 1.37 15.76 31.33
C ASP A 87 2.66 16.16 32.07
N PRO A 88 2.94 15.59 33.25
CA PRO A 88 4.11 15.96 34.06
C PRO A 88 5.46 15.68 33.38
N THR A 89 5.45 15.04 32.20
CA THR A 89 6.64 14.77 31.39
C THR A 89 6.93 15.85 30.34
N TYR A 90 6.00 16.77 30.08
CA TYR A 90 6.17 17.84 29.09
C TYR A 90 6.42 19.20 29.77
N VAL A 91 7.25 20.03 29.13
CA VAL A 91 7.61 21.39 29.59
C VAL A 91 6.75 22.46 28.90
N THR A 92 5.91 22.05 27.94
CA THR A 92 5.08 22.90 27.10
C THR A 92 3.71 23.15 27.73
N ASP A 93 3.18 24.37 27.59
CA ASP A 93 1.80 24.70 28.01
C ASP A 93 0.80 23.79 27.25
N PRO A 94 -0.02 22.98 27.95
CA PRO A 94 -0.99 22.09 27.30
C PRO A 94 -1.97 22.83 26.38
N ARG A 95 -2.30 24.09 26.68
CA ARG A 95 -3.16 24.90 25.82
C ARG A 95 -2.48 25.16 24.48
N ALA A 96 -1.20 25.51 24.49
CA ALA A 96 -0.44 25.73 23.27
C ALA A 96 -0.36 24.46 22.41
N GLU A 97 -0.16 23.29 23.04
CA GLU A 97 -0.14 22.00 22.34
C GLU A 97 -1.48 21.66 21.68
N HIS A 98 -2.58 21.74 22.44
CA HIS A 98 -3.92 21.44 21.90
C HIS A 98 -4.36 22.48 20.86
N CYS A 99 -4.02 23.74 21.07
CA CYS A 99 -4.30 24.82 20.13
C CYS A 99 -3.55 24.61 18.81
N ALA A 100 -2.28 24.20 18.85
CA ALA A 100 -1.49 23.85 17.68
C ALA A 100 -2.07 22.63 16.94
N GLU A 101 -2.41 21.57 17.69
CA GLU A 101 -3.02 20.36 17.12
C GLU A 101 -4.35 20.66 16.41
N ILE A 102 -5.22 21.49 17.01
CA ILE A 102 -6.47 21.94 16.38
C ILE A 102 -6.16 22.79 15.14
N ALA A 103 -5.18 23.70 15.22
CA ALA A 103 -4.80 24.58 14.11
C ALA A 103 -4.31 23.78 12.88
N ASP A 104 -3.57 22.69 13.08
CA ASP A 104 -3.15 21.79 12.02
C ASP A 104 -4.35 21.14 11.29
N LEU A 105 -5.44 20.88 12.00
CA LEU A 105 -6.65 20.28 11.43
C LEU A 105 -7.60 21.30 10.79
N VAL A 106 -7.58 22.55 11.27
CA VAL A 106 -8.29 23.68 10.65
C VAL A 106 -7.33 24.56 9.85
N ALA A 107 -6.54 23.93 8.99
CA ALA A 107 -5.32 24.49 8.40
C ALA A 107 -5.41 25.91 7.81
N THR A 108 -6.58 26.35 7.37
CA THR A 108 -6.80 27.67 6.75
C THR A 108 -7.32 28.74 7.71
N SER A 109 -7.37 28.48 9.02
CA SER A 109 -7.97 29.38 10.02
C SER A 109 -7.01 29.74 11.15
N VAL A 110 -7.31 30.84 11.82
CA VAL A 110 -6.73 31.16 13.12
C VAL A 110 -7.63 30.60 14.22
N VAL A 111 -7.03 29.91 15.18
CA VAL A 111 -7.69 29.27 16.32
C VAL A 111 -7.52 30.16 17.54
N ILE A 112 -8.63 30.43 18.23
CA ILE A 112 -8.66 31.00 19.58
C ILE A 112 -9.18 29.91 20.52
N LEU A 113 -8.28 29.33 21.31
CA LEU A 113 -8.61 28.29 22.28
C LEU A 113 -8.77 28.90 23.66
N TYR A 114 -9.97 28.80 24.22
CA TYR A 114 -10.23 29.14 25.62
C TYR A 114 -10.30 27.88 26.46
N ALA A 115 -9.43 27.81 27.48
CA ALA A 115 -9.39 26.71 28.43
C ALA A 115 -8.88 27.18 29.79
N PHE A 116 -9.18 26.39 30.83
CA PHE A 116 -8.60 26.58 32.15
C PHE A 116 -7.14 26.11 32.16
N ASP A 117 -6.25 26.91 32.74
CA ASP A 117 -4.88 26.51 33.06
C ASP A 117 -4.78 25.74 34.39
N ASP A 118 -3.55 25.41 34.81
CA ASP A 118 -3.23 24.71 36.06
C ASP A 118 -3.65 25.49 37.32
N ARG A 119 -3.85 26.80 37.21
CA ARG A 119 -4.32 27.70 38.27
C ARG A 119 -5.82 27.92 38.26
N GLY A 120 -6.53 27.38 37.27
CA GLY A 120 -7.96 27.58 37.08
C GLY A 120 -8.30 28.95 36.48
N GLU A 121 -7.34 29.63 35.86
CA GLU A 121 -7.60 30.82 35.06
C GLU A 121 -8.08 30.42 33.67
N TYR A 122 -9.25 30.93 33.27
CA TYR A 122 -9.81 30.68 31.95
C TYR A 122 -9.28 31.71 30.96
N ASP A 123 -8.33 31.35 30.10
CA ASP A 123 -7.66 32.31 29.20
C ASP A 123 -7.54 31.79 27.77
N ALA A 124 -7.20 32.71 26.85
CA ALA A 124 -7.07 32.43 25.43
C ALA A 124 -5.64 32.04 25.04
N GLU A 125 -5.53 31.02 24.19
CA GLU A 125 -4.33 30.68 23.43
C GLU A 125 -4.60 30.85 21.93
N TYR A 126 -3.62 31.35 21.18
CA TYR A 126 -3.79 31.73 19.77
C TYR A 126 -2.85 30.95 18.86
N CYS A 127 -3.41 30.21 17.89
CA CYS A 127 -2.62 29.39 16.96
C CYS A 127 -3.09 29.58 15.52
N VAL A 128 -2.17 29.47 14.57
CA VAL A 128 -2.48 29.65 13.14
C VAL A 128 -2.26 28.35 12.40
N GLY A 129 -3.26 27.96 11.62
CA GLY A 129 -3.17 26.78 10.79
C GLY A 129 -2.09 26.93 9.70
N PRO A 130 -1.44 25.82 9.29
CA PRO A 130 -0.30 25.84 8.38
C PRO A 130 -0.62 26.36 6.98
N GLU A 131 -1.88 26.37 6.56
CA GLU A 131 -2.35 26.85 5.26
C GLU A 131 -3.07 28.20 5.35
N PHE A 132 -3.03 28.90 6.50
CA PHE A 132 -3.62 30.22 6.63
C PHE A 132 -2.92 31.23 5.72
N ALA A 133 -1.59 31.20 5.69
CA ALA A 133 -0.80 31.92 4.70
C ALA A 133 -0.70 31.08 3.42
N ASN A 134 -1.31 31.57 2.34
CA ASN A 134 -1.34 30.89 1.06
C ASN A 134 -1.39 31.93 -0.08
N ASP A 135 -1.38 31.49 -1.34
CA ASP A 135 -1.40 32.39 -2.49
C ASP A 135 -2.61 33.35 -2.50
N ALA A 136 -3.74 32.95 -1.89
CA ALA A 136 -4.93 33.78 -1.76
C ALA A 136 -4.91 34.71 -0.54
N ASN A 137 -4.05 34.43 0.45
CA ASN A 137 -3.84 35.20 1.67
C ASN A 137 -2.33 35.29 2.00
N PRO A 138 -1.56 36.15 1.28
CA PRO A 138 -0.10 36.18 1.34
C PRO A 138 0.38 37.00 2.56
N VAL A 139 -0.03 36.59 3.76
CA VAL A 139 0.39 37.20 5.03
C VAL A 139 1.54 36.42 5.64
N ASP A 140 2.42 37.09 6.39
CA ASP A 140 3.33 36.39 7.30
C ASP A 140 2.54 35.96 8.54
N PRO A 141 2.37 34.65 8.82
CA PRO A 141 1.60 34.18 9.96
C PRO A 141 2.09 34.72 11.30
N GLN A 142 3.40 34.85 11.47
CA GLN A 142 3.99 35.24 12.77
C GLN A 142 3.82 36.73 13.04
N ASP A 143 4.05 37.57 12.03
CA ASP A 143 3.79 39.01 12.13
C ASP A 143 2.30 39.28 12.28
N TYR A 144 1.45 38.50 11.60
CA TYR A 144 0.00 38.59 11.70
C TYR A 144 -0.49 38.27 13.12
N VAL A 145 -0.09 37.13 13.69
CA VAL A 145 -0.47 36.74 15.06
C VAL A 145 0.05 37.74 16.07
N SER A 146 1.32 38.12 15.97
CA SER A 146 1.91 39.08 16.92
C SER A 146 1.19 40.43 16.86
N GLY A 147 0.82 40.89 15.66
CA GLY A 147 0.05 42.12 15.46
C GLY A 147 -1.38 42.02 15.99
N VAL A 148 -2.05 40.88 15.77
CA VAL A 148 -3.43 40.66 16.21
C VAL A 148 -3.49 40.47 17.73
N VAL A 149 -2.70 39.55 18.29
CA VAL A 149 -2.63 39.29 19.74
C VAL A 149 -2.21 40.55 20.49
N GLY A 150 -1.23 41.29 19.98
CA GLY A 150 -0.84 42.58 20.56
C GLY A 150 -1.96 43.62 20.55
N GLY A 151 -2.74 43.69 19.47
CA GLY A 151 -3.91 44.58 19.37
C GLY A 151 -5.01 44.20 20.37
N VAL A 152 -5.32 42.90 20.46
CA VAL A 152 -6.32 42.36 21.39
C VAL A 152 -5.95 42.67 22.83
N HIS A 153 -4.72 42.35 23.26
CA HIS A 153 -4.26 42.63 24.62
C HIS A 153 -4.40 44.11 25.02
N LEU A 154 -4.19 45.04 24.08
CA LEU A 154 -4.35 46.47 24.34
C LEU A 154 -5.83 46.90 24.40
N GLY A 155 -6.69 46.32 23.56
CA GLY A 155 -8.11 46.68 23.47
C GLY A 155 -8.98 46.05 24.56
N THR A 156 -8.61 44.86 25.06
CA THR A 156 -9.43 44.09 25.99
C THR A 156 -9.27 44.49 27.45
N HIS A 157 -8.15 45.12 27.79
CA HIS A 157 -7.81 45.53 29.16
C HIS A 157 -8.88 46.42 29.84
N PHE A 158 -9.77 47.05 29.05
CA PHE A 158 -10.83 47.92 29.55
C PHE A 158 -12.25 47.36 29.40
N ARG A 159 -12.42 46.17 28.80
CA ARG A 159 -13.73 45.63 28.42
C ARG A 159 -13.99 44.20 28.88
N VAL A 160 -12.93 43.43 29.14
CA VAL A 160 -13.05 42.08 29.68
C VAL A 160 -13.33 42.16 31.18
N THR A 161 -14.32 41.39 31.64
CA THR A 161 -14.60 41.22 33.06
C THR A 161 -14.42 39.76 33.45
N GLU A 162 -14.31 39.47 34.74
CA GLU A 162 -14.23 38.09 35.25
C GLU A 162 -15.42 37.21 34.83
N THR A 163 -16.56 37.83 34.49
CA THR A 163 -17.81 37.15 34.13
C THR A 163 -18.19 37.24 32.65
N ASP A 164 -17.47 38.04 31.86
CA ASP A 164 -17.75 38.24 30.44
C ASP A 164 -16.44 38.53 29.70
N ARG A 165 -16.03 37.54 28.89
CA ARG A 165 -14.87 37.57 28.01
C ARG A 165 -15.25 37.74 26.54
N PHE A 166 -16.54 37.91 26.21
CA PHE A 166 -16.99 38.08 24.83
C PHE A 166 -16.32 39.28 24.14
N ALA A 167 -16.02 40.35 24.90
CA ALA A 167 -15.31 41.52 24.38
C ALA A 167 -13.91 41.21 23.81
N GLU A 168 -13.26 40.12 24.24
CA GLU A 168 -11.99 39.67 23.69
C GLU A 168 -12.16 39.09 22.28
N VAL A 169 -13.21 38.30 22.06
CA VAL A 169 -13.57 37.80 20.73
C VAL A 169 -13.95 38.96 19.80
N GLU A 170 -14.70 39.97 20.31
CA GLU A 170 -15.00 41.20 19.55
C GLU A 170 -13.72 41.90 19.08
N GLU A 171 -12.80 42.17 20.00
CA GLU A 171 -11.57 42.88 19.70
C GLU A 171 -10.69 42.08 18.73
N TYR A 172 -10.65 40.76 18.89
CA TYR A 172 -9.94 39.88 17.98
C TYR A 172 -10.49 39.98 16.56
N VAL A 173 -11.82 39.90 16.38
CA VAL A 173 -12.43 39.99 15.05
C VAL A 173 -12.17 41.35 14.41
N TYR A 174 -12.25 42.44 15.18
CA TYR A 174 -11.95 43.78 14.66
C TYR A 174 -10.47 43.93 14.27
N THR A 175 -9.57 43.40 15.08
CA THR A 175 -8.13 43.44 14.82
C THR A 175 -7.78 42.56 13.61
N PHE A 176 -8.36 41.37 13.52
CA PHE A 176 -8.24 40.48 12.38
C PHE A 176 -8.66 41.18 11.08
N ASP A 177 -9.84 41.81 11.06
CA ASP A 177 -10.32 42.54 9.89
C ASP A 177 -9.38 43.71 9.54
N HIS A 178 -8.86 44.43 10.53
CA HIS A 178 -7.91 45.53 10.32
C HIS A 178 -6.62 45.08 9.62
N TYR A 179 -5.94 44.05 10.16
CA TYR A 179 -4.69 43.55 9.57
C TYR A 179 -4.93 42.90 8.21
N THR A 180 -6.02 42.14 8.09
CA THR A 180 -6.39 41.50 6.84
C THR A 180 -6.65 42.50 5.73
N MET A 181 -7.39 43.59 6.00
CA MET A 181 -7.65 44.62 4.99
C MET A 181 -6.38 45.34 4.54
N ARG A 182 -5.36 45.41 5.41
CA ARG A 182 -4.06 46.01 5.08
C ARG A 182 -3.23 45.09 4.18
N ASP A 183 -3.19 43.81 4.52
CA ASP A 183 -2.20 42.88 3.97
C ASP A 183 -2.79 41.96 2.85
N SER A 184 -4.12 41.86 2.73
CA SER A 184 -4.82 41.05 1.73
C SER A 184 -5.76 41.89 0.84
N PRO A 185 -5.30 42.38 -0.33
CA PRO A 185 -6.07 43.27 -1.21
C PRO A 185 -7.29 42.60 -1.86
N ASN A 186 -7.34 41.26 -1.84
CA ASN A 186 -8.41 40.46 -2.44
C ASN A 186 -9.60 40.24 -1.50
N GLY A 187 -9.56 40.78 -0.28
CA GLY A 187 -10.62 40.69 0.72
C GLY A 187 -10.26 39.80 1.91
N VAL A 188 -11.23 39.65 2.81
CA VAL A 188 -11.04 38.94 4.08
C VAL A 188 -10.99 37.42 3.85
N PRO A 189 -9.95 36.69 4.32
CA PRO A 189 -9.85 35.25 4.24
C PRO A 189 -11.07 34.58 4.86
N ARG A 190 -11.60 33.62 4.12
CA ARG A 190 -12.74 32.82 4.55
C ARG A 190 -12.28 31.46 5.01
N ARG A 191 -12.99 30.90 5.99
CA ARG A 191 -12.71 29.55 6.49
C ARG A 191 -12.78 28.54 5.35
N GLY A 192 -11.73 27.73 5.20
CA GLY A 192 -11.70 26.60 4.28
C GLY A 192 -12.55 25.43 4.77
N ILE A 193 -12.70 24.41 3.93
CA ILE A 193 -13.38 23.18 4.33
C ILE A 193 -12.51 22.46 5.34
N VAL A 194 -13.05 22.22 6.54
CA VAL A 194 -12.42 21.36 7.54
C VAL A 194 -12.51 19.91 7.06
N VAL A 195 -11.38 19.33 6.65
CA VAL A 195 -11.29 17.95 6.19
C VAL A 195 -11.11 17.07 7.43
N PRO A 196 -11.94 16.03 7.64
CA PRO A 196 -11.78 15.16 8.80
C PRO A 196 -10.40 14.49 8.76
N PRO A 197 -9.70 14.40 9.90
CA PRO A 197 -8.46 13.65 9.95
C PRO A 197 -8.73 12.22 9.47
N PRO A 198 -7.79 11.61 8.71
CA PRO A 198 -7.94 10.21 8.34
C PRO A 198 -8.13 9.38 9.62
N PRO A 199 -9.01 8.36 9.61
CA PRO A 199 -9.19 7.52 10.78
C PRO A 199 -7.81 6.98 11.16
N THR A 200 -7.38 7.22 12.40
CA THR A 200 -6.15 6.65 12.93
C THR A 200 -6.28 5.14 12.79
N PRO A 201 -5.48 4.47 11.94
CA PRO A 201 -5.55 3.02 11.87
C PRO A 201 -5.14 2.52 13.25
N ASP A 202 -6.01 1.77 13.91
CA ASP A 202 -5.67 1.15 15.18
C ASP A 202 -4.34 0.38 14.97
N ALA A 203 -3.41 0.42 15.94
CA ALA A 203 -2.16 -0.33 15.86
C ALA A 203 -2.31 -1.79 15.36
N PRO A 204 -3.35 -2.56 15.76
CA PRO A 204 -3.62 -3.88 15.16
C PRO A 204 -4.00 -3.84 13.67
N GLN A 205 -4.67 -2.80 13.21
CA GLN A 205 -5.12 -2.63 11.82
C GLN A 205 -3.95 -2.30 10.88
N ALA A 206 -3.00 -1.48 11.32
CA ALA A 206 -1.75 -1.25 10.57
C ALA A 206 -0.97 -2.55 10.37
N TRP A 207 -0.87 -3.37 11.43
CA TRP A 207 -0.20 -4.68 11.33
C TRP A 207 -0.94 -5.65 10.41
N GLN A 208 -2.29 -5.63 10.42
CA GLN A 208 -3.09 -6.42 9.49
C GLN A 208 -2.85 -6.02 8.02
N VAL A 209 -2.70 -4.73 7.72
CA VAL A 209 -2.38 -4.26 6.36
C VAL A 209 -0.99 -4.73 5.92
N VAL A 210 0.02 -4.62 6.79
CA VAL A 210 1.37 -5.10 6.50
C VAL A 210 1.39 -6.62 6.28
N LEU A 211 0.69 -7.37 7.13
CA LEU A 211 0.54 -8.83 6.97
C LEU A 211 -0.23 -9.21 5.70
N ALA A 212 -1.27 -8.46 5.33
CA ALA A 212 -2.04 -8.70 4.12
C ALA A 212 -1.18 -8.46 2.87
N LEU A 213 -0.42 -7.37 2.82
CA LEU A 213 0.53 -7.09 1.72
C LEU A 213 1.62 -8.15 1.65
N GLY A 214 2.20 -8.53 2.80
CA GLY A 214 3.16 -9.63 2.88
C GLY A 214 2.59 -10.96 2.40
N GLY A 215 1.34 -11.26 2.77
CA GLY A 215 0.59 -12.43 2.34
C GLY A 215 0.32 -12.47 0.85
N ILE A 216 -0.03 -11.33 0.24
CA ILE A 216 -0.22 -11.20 -1.21
C ILE A 216 1.10 -11.50 -1.94
N VAL A 217 2.21 -10.87 -1.54
CA VAL A 217 3.53 -11.08 -2.16
C VAL A 217 3.95 -12.55 -2.05
N ALA A 218 3.86 -13.13 -0.85
CA ALA A 218 4.18 -14.53 -0.62
C ALA A 218 3.28 -15.47 -1.44
N GLY A 219 1.98 -15.18 -1.52
CA GLY A 219 1.00 -15.91 -2.32
C GLY A 219 1.34 -15.89 -3.82
N THR A 220 1.66 -14.72 -4.38
CA THR A 220 2.09 -14.61 -5.78
C THR A 220 3.37 -15.39 -6.07
N ILE A 221 4.36 -15.35 -5.18
CA ILE A 221 5.61 -16.11 -5.34
C ILE A 221 5.32 -17.62 -5.31
N ALA A 222 4.51 -18.07 -4.36
CA ALA A 222 4.12 -19.47 -4.24
C ALA A 222 3.38 -19.97 -5.49
N LEU A 223 2.43 -19.17 -5.99
CA LEU A 223 1.70 -19.46 -7.22
C LEU A 223 2.64 -19.56 -8.43
N PHE A 224 3.56 -18.61 -8.57
CA PHE A 224 4.55 -18.62 -9.66
C PHE A 224 5.44 -19.88 -9.62
N VAL A 225 5.89 -20.27 -8.42
CA VAL A 225 6.69 -21.50 -8.23
C VAL A 225 5.86 -22.74 -8.59
N LEU A 226 4.60 -22.80 -8.17
CA LEU A 226 3.67 -23.89 -8.51
C LEU A 226 3.49 -24.00 -10.03
N VAL A 227 3.20 -22.90 -10.71
CA VAL A 227 3.04 -22.84 -12.17
C VAL A 227 4.33 -23.25 -12.89
N ARG A 228 5.49 -22.82 -12.40
CA ARG A 228 6.78 -23.22 -12.98
C ARG A 228 7.08 -24.70 -12.77
N ALA A 229 6.74 -25.26 -11.61
CA ALA A 229 6.94 -26.67 -11.30
C ALA A 229 6.03 -27.57 -12.15
N THR A 230 4.76 -27.21 -12.28
CA THR A 230 3.80 -27.95 -13.13
C THR A 230 4.18 -27.85 -14.61
N GLY A 231 4.56 -26.66 -15.09
CA GLY A 231 5.06 -26.46 -16.46
C GLY A 231 6.30 -27.31 -16.76
N GLY A 232 7.25 -27.41 -15.82
CA GLY A 232 8.42 -28.27 -15.96
C GLY A 232 8.11 -29.77 -16.03
N LEU A 233 7.09 -30.24 -15.29
CA LEU A 233 6.62 -31.62 -15.37
C LEU A 233 5.95 -31.93 -16.70
N VAL A 234 5.14 -31.00 -17.23
CA VAL A 234 4.49 -31.13 -18.53
C VAL A 234 5.52 -31.14 -19.67
N ALA A 235 6.49 -30.22 -19.65
CA ALA A 235 7.55 -30.16 -20.65
C ALA A 235 8.40 -31.45 -20.71
N ARG A 236 8.70 -32.04 -19.54
CA ARG A 236 9.42 -33.33 -19.44
C ARG A 236 8.62 -34.51 -20.00
N ARG A 237 7.28 -34.48 -19.88
CA ARG A 237 6.42 -35.49 -20.53
C ARG A 237 6.42 -35.31 -22.04
N GLY A 238 6.29 -34.07 -22.52
CA GLY A 238 6.34 -33.74 -23.95
C GLY A 238 7.65 -34.14 -24.64
N SER A 239 8.79 -33.95 -23.97
CA SER A 239 10.09 -34.39 -24.52
C SER A 239 10.21 -35.92 -24.62
N ARG A 240 9.60 -36.66 -23.69
CA ARG A 240 9.62 -38.13 -23.71
C ARG A 240 8.73 -38.71 -24.81
N THR A 241 7.55 -38.12 -25.03
CA THR A 241 6.67 -38.52 -26.13
C THR A 241 7.28 -38.17 -27.49
N ALA A 242 7.89 -36.99 -27.64
CA ALA A 242 8.61 -36.62 -28.86
C ALA A 242 9.79 -37.56 -29.17
N ALA A 243 10.56 -37.95 -28.15
CA ALA A 243 11.65 -38.92 -28.29
C ALA A 243 11.15 -40.34 -28.65
N ALA A 244 9.99 -40.75 -28.11
CA ALA A 244 9.38 -42.03 -28.47
C ALA A 244 8.89 -42.04 -29.93
N HIS A 245 8.31 -40.93 -30.41
CA HIS A 245 7.81 -40.82 -31.78
C HIS A 245 8.94 -40.87 -32.82
N THR A 246 9.99 -40.09 -32.61
CA THR A 246 11.19 -40.09 -33.48
C THR A 246 11.90 -41.46 -33.52
N ARG A 247 11.86 -42.22 -32.41
CA ARG A 247 12.38 -43.60 -32.37
C ARG A 247 11.50 -44.55 -33.20
N ALA A 248 10.18 -44.46 -33.08
CA ALA A 248 9.25 -45.27 -33.86
C ALA A 248 9.38 -45.01 -35.38
N GLU A 249 9.49 -43.73 -35.78
CA GLU A 249 9.73 -43.35 -37.18
C GLU A 249 11.02 -43.97 -37.74
N ARG A 250 12.10 -43.98 -36.96
CA ARG A 250 13.39 -44.57 -37.37
C ARG A 250 13.29 -46.09 -37.55
N ILE A 251 12.59 -46.78 -36.66
CA ILE A 251 12.35 -48.23 -36.76
C ILE A 251 11.54 -48.54 -38.04
N ASN A 252 10.47 -47.79 -38.29
CA ASN A 252 9.66 -47.93 -39.50
C ASN A 252 10.45 -47.69 -40.79
N ALA A 253 11.30 -46.66 -40.83
CA ALA A 253 12.13 -46.37 -42.00
C ALA A 253 13.16 -47.48 -42.30
N ARG A 254 13.66 -48.17 -41.27
CA ARG A 254 14.56 -49.31 -41.42
C ARG A 254 13.80 -50.57 -41.85
N LEU A 255 12.63 -50.83 -41.26
CA LEU A 255 11.74 -51.93 -41.67
C LEU A 255 11.36 -51.83 -43.14
N ASN A 256 10.96 -50.63 -43.61
CA ASN A 256 10.61 -50.43 -45.03
C ASN A 256 11.78 -50.74 -45.97
N ARG A 257 13.01 -50.31 -45.62
CA ARG A 257 14.19 -50.64 -46.43
C ARG A 257 14.50 -52.13 -46.44
N LEU A 258 14.31 -52.80 -45.30
CA LEU A 258 14.51 -54.25 -45.20
C LEU A 258 13.42 -55.03 -45.94
N ALA A 259 12.19 -54.50 -45.97
CA ALA A 259 11.07 -55.04 -46.73
C ALA A 259 11.41 -55.10 -48.22
N ASP A 260 12.01 -54.04 -48.77
CA ASP A 260 12.41 -54.01 -50.19
C ASP A 260 13.39 -55.16 -50.51
N THR A 261 14.38 -55.39 -49.65
CA THR A 261 15.36 -56.49 -49.81
C THR A 261 14.72 -57.88 -49.69
N VAL A 262 13.76 -58.05 -48.78
CA VAL A 262 13.14 -59.36 -48.50
C VAL A 262 12.02 -59.70 -49.49
N LEU A 263 11.25 -58.70 -49.94
CA LEU A 263 10.10 -58.88 -50.82
C LEU A 263 10.49 -58.87 -52.31
N HIS A 264 11.59 -58.21 -52.68
CA HIS A 264 12.11 -58.17 -54.05
C HIS A 264 13.55 -58.72 -54.19
N PRO A 265 13.82 -59.95 -53.73
CA PRO A 265 15.14 -60.54 -53.83
C PRO A 265 15.46 -60.96 -55.27
N GLU A 266 16.75 -60.97 -55.61
CA GLU A 266 17.23 -61.54 -56.88
C GLU A 266 16.88 -63.04 -56.95
N PRO A 267 16.54 -63.56 -58.15
CA PRO A 267 16.20 -64.97 -58.31
C PRO A 267 17.35 -65.87 -57.83
N PRO A 268 17.08 -66.87 -56.96
CA PRO A 268 18.15 -67.62 -56.31
C PRO A 268 18.89 -68.53 -57.30
N ASN A 269 20.21 -68.36 -57.38
CA ASN A 269 21.07 -69.12 -58.30
C ASN A 269 21.33 -70.57 -57.87
N ASN A 270 20.91 -70.98 -56.66
CA ASN A 270 21.00 -72.37 -56.18
C ASN A 270 20.04 -72.64 -55.00
N ALA A 271 19.85 -73.92 -54.66
CA ALA A 271 18.96 -74.35 -53.57
C ALA A 271 19.37 -73.81 -52.18
N ARG A 272 20.66 -73.52 -51.96
CA ARG A 272 21.16 -72.94 -50.70
C ARG A 272 20.80 -71.45 -50.58
N ALA A 273 20.79 -70.72 -51.70
CA ALA A 273 20.34 -69.33 -51.77
C ALA A 273 18.83 -69.25 -51.53
N ALA A 274 18.05 -70.13 -52.17
CA ALA A 274 16.59 -70.20 -51.96
C ALA A 274 16.22 -70.48 -50.48
N ARG A 275 16.94 -71.39 -49.80
CA ARG A 275 16.73 -71.65 -48.36
C ARG A 275 17.08 -70.44 -47.49
N ARG A 276 18.20 -69.78 -47.74
CA ARG A 276 18.59 -68.56 -47.00
C ARG A 276 17.57 -67.44 -47.16
N GLN A 277 17.02 -67.27 -48.36
CA GLN A 277 15.98 -66.28 -48.64
C GLN A 277 14.67 -66.60 -47.91
N ALA A 278 14.27 -67.88 -47.84
CA ALA A 278 13.10 -68.30 -47.07
C ALA A 278 13.30 -68.07 -45.55
N ASP A 279 14.49 -68.36 -45.02
CA ASP A 279 14.84 -68.11 -43.61
C ASP A 279 14.82 -66.60 -43.28
N LEU A 280 15.32 -65.75 -44.17
CA LEU A 280 15.27 -64.29 -44.03
C LEU A 280 13.83 -63.77 -44.02
N ALA A 281 12.98 -64.26 -44.93
CA ALA A 281 11.57 -63.90 -44.97
C ALA A 281 10.82 -64.32 -43.70
N ALA A 282 11.08 -65.53 -43.19
CA ALA A 282 10.48 -66.00 -41.94
C ALA A 282 10.89 -65.12 -40.73
N ARG A 283 12.17 -64.73 -40.65
CA ARG A 283 12.66 -63.83 -39.59
C ARG A 283 12.09 -62.42 -39.71
N TYR A 284 11.89 -61.92 -40.95
CA TYR A 284 11.27 -60.63 -41.18
C TYR A 284 9.81 -60.59 -40.69
N VAL A 285 9.03 -61.65 -40.93
CA VAL A 285 7.65 -61.75 -40.41
C VAL A 285 7.63 -61.81 -38.88
N ALA A 286 8.55 -62.55 -38.26
CA ALA A 286 8.67 -62.59 -36.79
C ALA A 286 9.04 -61.22 -36.19
N LEU A 287 9.88 -60.44 -36.90
CA LEU A 287 10.22 -59.08 -36.51
C LEU A 287 9.00 -58.15 -36.57
N LEU A 288 8.16 -58.24 -37.61
CA LEU A 288 6.93 -57.46 -37.71
C LEU A 288 5.99 -57.71 -36.51
N ALA A 289 5.81 -58.97 -36.11
CA ALA A 289 5.01 -59.32 -34.93
C ALA A 289 5.59 -58.72 -33.62
N THR A 290 6.92 -58.59 -33.53
CA THR A 290 7.61 -57.97 -32.38
C THR A 290 7.44 -56.44 -32.36
N VAL A 291 7.33 -55.82 -33.52
CA VAL A 291 7.06 -54.38 -33.65
C VAL A 291 5.61 -54.09 -33.28
N GLU A 292 4.67 -54.92 -33.75
CA GLU A 292 3.23 -54.82 -33.43
C GLU A 292 2.94 -55.03 -31.93
N SER A 293 3.73 -55.87 -31.25
CA SER A 293 3.58 -56.09 -29.80
C SER A 293 4.06 -54.91 -28.94
N GLY A 294 4.65 -53.88 -29.53
CA GLY A 294 5.08 -52.67 -28.83
C GLY A 294 6.35 -52.83 -27.99
N ALA A 295 7.25 -53.76 -28.37
CA ALA A 295 8.53 -54.02 -27.71
C ALA A 295 9.73 -53.40 -28.48
N PRO A 296 9.93 -52.06 -28.44
CA PRO A 296 10.87 -51.36 -29.34
C PRO A 296 12.33 -51.75 -29.13
N ALA A 297 12.72 -52.14 -27.92
CA ALA A 297 14.10 -52.54 -27.64
C ALA A 297 14.43 -53.93 -28.22
N GLU A 298 13.45 -54.83 -28.24
CA GLU A 298 13.58 -56.16 -28.83
C GLU A 298 13.52 -56.07 -30.36
N ALA A 299 12.59 -55.26 -30.88
CA ALA A 299 12.49 -54.94 -32.30
C ALA A 299 13.78 -54.34 -32.86
N GLU A 300 14.44 -53.41 -32.16
CA GLU A 300 15.71 -52.83 -32.62
C GLU A 300 16.86 -53.85 -32.68
N ARG A 301 16.94 -54.76 -31.71
CA ARG A 301 17.96 -55.83 -31.70
C ARG A 301 17.73 -56.80 -32.85
N ALA A 302 16.50 -57.31 -32.97
CA ALA A 302 16.13 -58.24 -34.04
C ALA A 302 16.26 -57.63 -35.43
N LEU A 303 15.94 -56.33 -35.59
CA LEU A 303 16.14 -55.59 -36.83
C LEU A 303 17.62 -55.46 -37.21
N THR A 304 18.51 -55.24 -36.23
CA THR A 304 19.95 -55.14 -36.47
C THR A 304 20.55 -56.50 -36.87
N GLU A 305 20.17 -57.57 -36.17
CA GLU A 305 20.57 -58.94 -36.52
C GLU A 305 20.08 -59.35 -37.91
N LEU A 306 18.88 -58.92 -38.30
CA LEU A 306 18.31 -59.23 -39.61
C LEU A 306 18.93 -58.42 -40.74
N GLU A 307 19.23 -57.13 -40.50
CA GLU A 307 19.99 -56.30 -41.44
C GLU A 307 21.41 -56.85 -41.68
N GLU A 308 22.07 -57.39 -40.65
CA GLU A 308 23.38 -58.05 -40.78
C GLU A 308 23.29 -59.35 -41.57
N ALA A 309 22.23 -60.15 -41.36
CA ALA A 309 22.01 -61.40 -42.09
C ALA A 309 21.60 -61.20 -43.57
N ALA A 310 21.05 -60.02 -43.90
CA ALA A 310 20.62 -59.66 -45.25
C ALA A 310 21.74 -59.04 -46.12
N ARG A 311 22.91 -58.72 -45.53
CA ARG A 311 24.12 -58.28 -46.24
C ARG A 311 24.95 -59.48 -46.71
#